data_AF-A0A1B0D6N1-F1
#
_entry.id   AF-A0A1B0D6N1-F1
#
_cell.length_a   1.000
_cell.length_b   1.000
_cell.length_c   1.000
_cell.angle_alpha   90.00
_cell.angle_beta   90.00
_cell.angle_gamma   90.00
#
_symmetry.space_group_name_H-M   'P 1'
#
loop_
_entity.id
_entity.type
_entity.pdbx_description
1 polymer ?
#
loop_
_entity_poly.entity_id
_entity_poly.type
_entity_poly.pdbx_seq_one_letter_code
_entity_poly.pdbx_strand_id
1 'polypeptide(L)'
;MNNTTFLQNTSELALEHDAWSDFSKPHPLYIVLPVTLIYSIIFLTGVLGNVITCIVISNHRSMHTATNYYLFSLAISDLLLLISGVPQEIYNTWYTWEAPYPFTETICILQGFAAETSANATVLTITAFTVERYMAICHPFLSHTMSKLSRAIKFILAIWVISMCMAVPQYHH
;
A
#
# COMPACT_ATOMS: atom_id res chain seq x y z
N MET A 1 46.63 21.37 21.46
CA MET A 1 45.95 20.11 21.10
C MET A 1 46.97 19.00 21.20
N ASN A 2 46.73 18.01 22.05
CA ASN A 2 47.64 16.90 22.35
C ASN A 2 47.41 15.74 21.36
N ASN A 3 48.48 15.03 20.97
CA ASN A 3 48.39 13.91 20.01
C ASN A 3 47.35 12.84 20.40
N THR A 4 47.05 12.70 21.68
CA THR A 4 46.03 11.78 22.21
C THR A 4 44.60 12.17 21.83
N THR A 5 44.23 13.46 21.81
CA THR A 5 42.88 13.86 21.35
C THR A 5 42.73 13.75 19.83
N PHE A 6 43.81 13.96 19.08
CA PHE A 6 43.81 13.76 17.63
C PHE A 6 43.59 12.28 17.25
N LEU A 7 44.31 11.36 17.90
CA LEU A 7 44.18 9.93 17.65
C LEU A 7 42.79 9.39 18.01
N GLN A 8 42.19 9.90 19.09
CA GLN A 8 40.86 9.48 19.52
C GLN A 8 39.76 9.91 18.53
N ASN A 9 39.81 11.17 18.04
CA ASN A 9 38.91 11.63 16.98
C ASN A 9 39.10 10.82 15.69
N THR A 10 40.33 10.46 15.31
CA THR A 10 40.55 9.64 14.10
C THR A 10 40.00 8.22 14.24
N SER A 11 40.04 7.63 15.44
CA SER A 11 39.41 6.32 15.66
C SER A 11 37.89 6.37 15.66
N GLU A 12 37.29 7.42 16.22
CA GLU A 12 35.82 7.60 16.20
C GLU A 12 35.31 7.78 14.77
N LEU A 13 35.97 8.63 13.96
CA LEU A 13 35.63 8.82 12.55
C LEU A 13 35.78 7.54 11.71
N ALA A 14 36.78 6.71 12.02
CA ALA A 14 36.96 5.42 11.35
C ALA A 14 35.84 4.44 11.70
N LEU A 15 35.42 4.38 12.97
CA LEU A 15 34.30 3.54 13.39
C LEU A 15 32.97 4.01 12.81
N GLU A 16 32.73 5.32 12.74
CA GLU A 16 31.55 5.86 12.05
C GLU A 16 31.59 5.50 10.57
N HIS A 17 32.72 5.69 9.88
CA HIS A 17 32.86 5.33 8.46
C HIS A 17 32.59 3.84 8.21
N ASP A 18 33.13 2.96 9.06
CA ASP A 18 32.90 1.51 8.96
C ASP A 18 31.43 1.17 9.20
N ALA A 19 30.77 1.80 10.17
CA ALA A 19 29.35 1.60 10.45
C ALA A 19 28.45 2.07 9.28
N TRP A 20 28.74 3.23 8.70
CA TRP A 20 28.06 3.71 7.49
C TRP A 20 28.30 2.79 6.30
N SER A 21 29.54 2.30 6.13
CA SER A 21 29.88 1.38 5.04
C SER A 21 29.16 0.03 5.15
N ASP A 22 28.90 -0.45 6.36
CA ASP A 22 28.20 -1.71 6.58
C ASP A 22 26.69 -1.57 6.30
N PHE A 23 26.11 -0.42 6.64
CA PHE A 23 24.71 -0.10 6.32
C PHE A 23 24.48 0.05 4.80
N SER A 24 25.48 0.55 4.06
CA SER A 24 25.40 0.76 2.61
C SER A 24 25.69 -0.49 1.78
N LYS A 25 26.08 -1.62 2.39
CA LYS A 25 26.31 -2.85 1.63
C LYS A 25 25.00 -3.34 1.01
N PRO A 26 24.97 -3.63 -0.31
CA PRO A 26 23.81 -4.23 -0.93
C PRO A 26 23.42 -5.53 -0.24
N HIS A 27 22.13 -5.78 -0.11
CA HIS A 27 21.65 -7.05 0.42
C HIS A 27 22.23 -8.21 -0.41
N PRO A 28 22.70 -9.29 0.24
CA PRO A 28 23.28 -10.40 -0.48
C PRO A 28 22.22 -11.06 -1.38
N LEU A 29 22.64 -11.48 -2.58
CA LEU A 29 21.75 -12.00 -3.62
C LEU A 29 20.88 -13.17 -3.16
N TYR A 30 21.35 -13.98 -2.22
CA TYR A 30 20.57 -15.10 -1.68
C TYR A 30 19.33 -14.67 -0.87
N ILE A 31 19.26 -13.41 -0.40
CA ILE A 31 18.08 -12.82 0.24
C ILE A 31 17.21 -12.12 -0.80
N VAL A 32 17.82 -11.35 -1.71
CA VAL A 32 17.09 -10.55 -2.70
C VAL A 32 16.31 -11.43 -3.69
N LEU A 33 16.90 -12.54 -4.14
CA LEU A 33 16.26 -13.46 -5.09
C LEU A 33 14.95 -14.08 -4.57
N PRO A 34 14.89 -14.73 -3.40
CA PRO A 34 13.64 -15.29 -2.88
C PRO A 34 12.61 -14.21 -2.57
N VAL A 35 13.03 -13.05 -2.05
CA VAL A 35 12.12 -11.91 -1.79
C VAL A 35 11.45 -11.44 -3.08
N THR A 36 12.24 -11.26 -4.14
CA THR A 36 11.73 -10.85 -5.45
C THR A 36 10.78 -11.87 -6.06
N LEU A 37 11.08 -13.16 -5.92
CA LEU A 37 10.20 -14.23 -6.39
C LEU A 37 8.85 -14.22 -5.65
N ILE A 38 8.88 -14.07 -4.32
CA ILE A 38 7.67 -14.00 -3.50
C ILE A 38 6.82 -12.79 -3.90
N TYR A 39 7.41 -11.60 -3.98
CA TYR A 39 6.69 -10.40 -4.40
C TYR A 39 6.14 -10.50 -5.82
N SER A 40 6.89 -11.11 -6.74
CA SER A 40 6.42 -11.35 -8.12
C SER A 40 5.19 -12.27 -8.14
N ILE A 41 5.17 -13.33 -7.33
CA ILE A 41 4.02 -14.23 -7.22
C ILE A 41 2.81 -13.49 -6.62
N ILE A 42 3.02 -12.73 -5.53
CA ILE A 42 1.97 -11.91 -4.91
C ILE A 42 1.41 -10.90 -5.91
N PHE A 43 2.27 -10.23 -6.67
CA PHE A 43 1.86 -9.28 -7.69
C PHE A 43 1.03 -9.93 -8.79
N LEU A 44 1.51 -11.02 -9.39
CA LEU A 44 0.79 -11.69 -10.47
C LEU A 44 -0.55 -12.25 -10.01
N THR A 45 -0.55 -12.99 -8.89
CA THR A 45 -1.78 -13.60 -8.37
C THR A 45 -2.77 -12.55 -7.87
N GLY A 46 -2.29 -11.52 -7.19
CA GLY A 46 -3.09 -10.41 -6.69
C GLY A 46 -3.69 -9.56 -7.81
N VAL A 47 -2.91 -9.21 -8.83
CA VAL A 47 -3.41 -8.45 -9.98
C VAL A 47 -4.44 -9.26 -10.74
N LEU A 48 -4.15 -10.51 -11.08
CA LEU A 48 -5.09 -11.37 -11.79
C LEU A 48 -6.39 -11.55 -11.01
N GLY A 49 -6.32 -11.87 -9.71
CA GLY A 49 -7.50 -12.08 -8.86
C GLY A 49 -8.37 -10.83 -8.73
N ASN A 50 -7.76 -9.66 -8.49
CA ASN A 50 -8.49 -8.42 -8.34
C ASN A 50 -9.06 -7.91 -9.68
N VAL A 51 -8.33 -8.05 -10.79
CA VAL A 51 -8.85 -7.72 -12.13
C VAL A 51 -10.05 -8.60 -12.48
N ILE A 52 -9.98 -9.91 -12.24
CA ILE A 52 -11.12 -10.81 -12.47
C ILE A 52 -12.32 -10.36 -11.64
N THR A 53 -12.12 -10.00 -10.37
CA THR A 53 -13.18 -9.48 -9.50
C THR A 53 -13.84 -8.23 -10.09
N CYS A 54 -13.04 -7.26 -10.56
CA CYS A 54 -13.54 -6.07 -11.24
C CYS A 54 -14.35 -6.39 -12.50
N ILE A 55 -13.85 -7.30 -13.35
CA ILE A 55 -14.52 -7.72 -14.59
C ILE A 55 -15.86 -8.40 -14.29
N VAL A 56 -15.87 -9.34 -13.36
CA VAL A 56 -17.06 -10.12 -12.99
C VAL A 56 -18.16 -9.21 -12.43
N ILE A 57 -17.80 -8.27 -11.56
CA ILE A 57 -18.78 -7.33 -11.00
C ILE A 57 -19.32 -6.36 -12.07
N SER A 58 -18.45 -5.88 -12.95
CA SER A 58 -18.83 -4.92 -14.00
C SER A 58 -19.69 -5.53 -15.11
N ASN A 59 -19.45 -6.79 -15.46
CA ASN A 59 -20.16 -7.47 -16.56
C ASN A 59 -21.54 -8.01 -16.15
N HIS A 60 -21.73 -8.37 -14.88
CA HIS A 60 -22.97 -9.00 -14.43
C HIS A 60 -23.87 -7.99 -13.70
N ARG A 61 -24.89 -7.48 -14.40
CA ARG A 61 -25.87 -6.53 -13.82
C ARG A 61 -26.60 -7.06 -12.57
N SER A 62 -26.78 -8.38 -12.47
CA SER A 62 -27.31 -9.06 -11.27
C SER A 62 -26.42 -8.87 -10.03
N MET A 63 -25.14 -8.58 -10.23
CA MET A 63 -24.15 -8.36 -9.18
C MET A 63 -24.09 -6.89 -8.73
N HIS A 64 -24.97 -5.99 -9.18
CA HIS A 64 -24.96 -4.58 -8.75
C HIS A 64 -25.64 -4.40 -7.37
N THR A 65 -25.08 -5.05 -6.36
CA THR A 65 -25.54 -4.98 -4.97
C THR A 65 -24.54 -4.21 -4.11
N ALA A 66 -25.00 -3.65 -2.98
CA ALA A 66 -24.15 -2.92 -2.04
C ALA A 66 -22.86 -3.68 -1.67
N THR A 67 -23.01 -4.99 -1.39
CA THR A 67 -21.90 -5.90 -1.08
C THR A 67 -20.84 -5.91 -2.17
N ASN A 68 -21.26 -6.06 -3.43
CA ASN A 68 -20.34 -6.20 -4.55
C ASN A 68 -19.64 -4.89 -4.89
N TYR A 69 -20.27 -3.73 -4.61
CA TYR A 69 -19.58 -2.45 -4.73
C TYR A 69 -18.45 -2.28 -3.69
N TYR A 70 -18.61 -2.80 -2.46
CA TYR A 70 -17.51 -2.84 -1.50
C TYR A 70 -16.39 -3.78 -1.97
N LEU A 71 -16.73 -4.95 -2.51
CA LEU A 71 -15.74 -5.87 -3.11
C LEU A 71 -15.02 -5.24 -4.30
N PHE A 72 -15.73 -4.47 -5.12
CA PHE A 72 -15.14 -3.72 -6.22
C PHE A 72 -14.19 -2.62 -5.73
N SER A 73 -14.57 -1.90 -4.68
CA SER A 73 -13.70 -0.90 -4.06
C SER A 73 -12.44 -1.53 -3.46
N LEU A 74 -12.55 -2.71 -2.83
CA LEU A 74 -11.40 -3.50 -2.35
C LEU A 74 -10.48 -3.91 -3.49
N ALA A 75 -11.06 -4.42 -4.59
CA ALA A 75 -10.27 -4.82 -5.74
C ALA A 75 -9.50 -3.63 -6.35
N ILE A 76 -10.09 -2.44 -6.39
CA ILE A 76 -9.40 -1.22 -6.84
C ILE A 76 -8.27 -0.83 -5.88
N SER A 77 -8.52 -0.79 -4.58
CA SER A 77 -7.47 -0.41 -3.61
C SER A 77 -6.33 -1.42 -3.60
N ASP A 78 -6.62 -2.73 -3.69
CA ASP A 78 -5.58 -3.75 -3.76
C ASP A 78 -4.79 -3.68 -5.08
N LEU A 79 -5.43 -3.38 -6.22
CA LEU A 79 -4.71 -3.15 -7.48
C LEU A 79 -3.79 -1.94 -7.40
N LEU A 80 -4.26 -0.83 -6.84
CA LEU A 80 -3.44 0.36 -6.65
C LEU A 80 -2.25 0.05 -5.73
N LEU A 81 -2.48 -0.64 -4.61
CA LEU A 81 -1.43 -1.05 -3.68
C LEU A 81 -0.40 -1.97 -4.35
N LEU A 82 -0.83 -2.95 -5.14
CA LEU A 82 0.08 -3.85 -5.84
C LEU A 82 0.91 -3.12 -6.89
N ILE A 83 0.30 -2.19 -7.63
CA ILE A 83 0.96 -1.44 -8.71
C ILE A 83 1.91 -0.38 -8.14
N SER A 84 1.58 0.29 -7.03
CA SER A 84 2.44 1.31 -6.44
C SER A 84 3.44 0.75 -5.43
N GLY A 85 3.02 -0.21 -4.60
CA GLY A 85 3.81 -0.75 -3.50
C GLY A 85 4.85 -1.78 -3.96
N VAL A 86 4.46 -2.79 -4.74
CA VAL A 86 5.38 -3.88 -5.07
C VAL A 86 6.61 -3.42 -5.87
N PRO A 87 6.49 -2.55 -6.89
CA PRO A 87 7.68 -2.04 -7.58
C PRO A 87 8.61 -1.24 -6.66
N GLN A 88 8.06 -0.49 -5.70
CA GLN A 88 8.82 0.29 -4.73
C GLN A 88 9.58 -0.63 -3.76
N GLU A 89 8.92 -1.66 -3.23
CA GLU A 89 9.55 -2.64 -2.33
C GLU A 89 10.65 -3.44 -3.04
N ILE A 90 10.42 -3.84 -4.30
CA ILE A 90 11.44 -4.51 -5.12
C ILE A 90 12.61 -3.55 -5.37
N TYR A 91 12.35 -2.30 -5.74
CA TYR A 91 13.42 -1.32 -5.94
C TYR A 91 14.27 -1.13 -4.68
N ASN A 92 13.64 -0.92 -3.53
CA ASN A 92 14.32 -0.77 -2.24
C ASN A 92 15.11 -2.02 -1.82
N THR A 93 14.67 -3.21 -2.24
CA THR A 93 15.37 -4.46 -1.93
C THR A 93 16.60 -4.68 -2.82
N TRP A 94 16.54 -4.26 -4.09
CA TRP A 94 17.63 -4.46 -5.06
C TRP A 94 18.69 -3.36 -5.02
N TYR A 95 18.29 -2.14 -4.70
CA TYR A 95 19.15 -0.97 -4.72
C TYR A 95 19.33 -0.44 -3.29
N THR A 96 20.59 -0.28 -2.87
CA THR A 96 20.93 0.42 -1.63
C THR A 96 20.40 1.86 -1.68
N TRP A 97 20.08 2.44 -0.52
CA TRP A 97 19.73 3.85 -0.29
C TRP A 97 20.61 4.90 -0.99
N GLU A 98 21.83 4.53 -1.41
CA GLU A 98 22.75 5.40 -2.14
C GLU A 98 22.52 5.45 -3.66
N ALA A 99 21.76 4.50 -4.21
CA ALA A 99 21.45 4.50 -5.63
C ALA A 99 20.41 5.58 -5.95
N PRO A 100 20.65 6.44 -6.95
CA PRO A 100 19.68 7.45 -7.33
C PRO A 100 18.40 6.77 -7.86
N TYR A 101 17.25 7.15 -7.29
CA TYR A 101 15.95 6.71 -7.75
C TYR A 101 15.79 7.07 -9.24
N PRO A 102 15.53 6.10 -10.13
CA PRO A 102 15.57 6.34 -11.58
C PRO A 102 14.39 7.19 -12.07
N PHE A 103 13.34 7.35 -11.25
CA PHE A 103 12.18 8.17 -11.58
C PHE A 103 12.26 9.55 -10.92
N THR A 104 11.48 10.49 -11.45
CA THR A 104 11.34 11.82 -10.85
C THR A 104 10.84 11.71 -9.40
N GLU A 105 11.29 12.62 -8.54
CA GLU A 105 10.85 12.75 -7.14
C GLU A 105 9.32 12.64 -7.01
N THR A 106 8.58 13.33 -7.87
CA THR A 106 7.10 13.30 -7.95
C THR A 106 6.51 11.89 -8.07
N ILE A 107 7.18 10.96 -8.77
CA ILE A 107 6.70 9.59 -8.93
C ILE A 107 6.87 8.80 -7.63
N CYS A 108 8.00 8.95 -6.95
CA CYS A 108 8.24 8.33 -5.64
C CYS A 108 7.17 8.78 -4.63
N ILE A 109 6.93 10.09 -4.59
CA ILE A 109 5.91 10.74 -3.76
C ILE A 109 4.53 10.15 -4.05
N LEU A 110 4.15 10.13 -5.32
CA LEU A 110 2.85 9.64 -5.75
C LEU A 110 2.67 8.15 -5.43
N GLN A 111 3.71 7.34 -5.57
CA GLN A 111 3.67 5.91 -5.27
C GLN A 111 3.49 5.65 -3.77
N GLY A 112 4.23 6.37 -2.91
CA GLY A 112 4.07 6.30 -1.45
C GLY A 112 2.66 6.74 -1.03
N PHE A 113 2.21 7.89 -1.54
CA PHE A 113 0.85 8.40 -1.30
C PHE A 113 -0.23 7.39 -1.75
N ALA A 114 -0.05 6.77 -2.93
CA ALA A 114 -0.99 5.79 -3.46
C ALA A 114 -0.99 4.49 -2.63
N ALA A 115 0.16 4.02 -2.14
CA ALA A 115 0.24 2.85 -1.28
C ALA A 115 -0.48 3.08 0.05
N GLU A 116 -0.20 4.21 0.71
CA GLU A 116 -0.86 4.61 1.97
C GLU A 116 -2.36 4.83 1.80
N THR A 117 -2.77 5.54 0.75
CA THR A 117 -4.20 5.75 0.44
C THR A 117 -4.90 4.42 0.24
N SER A 118 -4.28 3.50 -0.52
CA SER A 118 -4.83 2.18 -0.80
C SER A 118 -4.97 1.32 0.45
N ALA A 119 -3.95 1.30 1.33
CA ALA A 119 -4.01 0.58 2.59
C ALA A 119 -5.14 1.09 3.49
N ASN A 120 -5.24 2.42 3.65
CA ASN A 120 -6.32 3.05 4.40
C ASN A 120 -7.70 2.75 3.78
N ALA A 121 -7.82 2.81 2.46
CA ALA A 121 -9.05 2.53 1.74
C ALA A 121 -9.49 1.06 1.92
N THR A 122 -8.55 0.11 1.84
CA THR A 122 -8.82 -1.33 2.08
C THR A 122 -9.38 -1.55 3.49
N VAL A 123 -8.72 -1.03 4.53
CA VAL A 123 -9.16 -1.21 5.93
C VAL A 123 -10.55 -0.60 6.17
N LEU A 124 -10.77 0.63 5.71
CA LEU A 124 -12.07 1.31 5.85
C LEU A 124 -13.17 0.59 5.05
N THR A 125 -12.85 0.06 3.88
CA THR A 125 -13.81 -0.70 3.05
C THR A 125 -14.18 -2.03 3.69
N ILE A 126 -13.22 -2.78 4.26
CA ILE A 126 -13.50 -4.00 5.03
C ILE A 126 -14.41 -3.69 6.22
N THR A 127 -14.13 -2.59 6.92
CA THR A 127 -14.94 -2.16 8.07
C THR A 127 -16.36 -1.83 7.64
N ALA A 128 -16.54 -1.03 6.58
CA ALA A 128 -17.85 -0.69 6.04
C ALA A 128 -18.62 -1.91 5.53
N PHE A 129 -17.94 -2.83 4.83
CA PHE A 129 -18.49 -4.10 4.40
C PHE A 129 -19.00 -4.91 5.60
N THR A 130 -18.21 -4.99 6.67
CA THR A 130 -18.55 -5.73 7.90
C THR A 130 -19.79 -5.13 8.58
N VAL A 131 -19.84 -3.80 8.70
CA VAL A 131 -21.00 -3.07 9.23
C VAL A 131 -22.25 -3.30 8.37
N GLU A 132 -22.12 -3.28 7.04
CA GLU A 132 -23.23 -3.57 6.12
C GLU A 132 -23.77 -4.99 6.33
N ARG A 133 -22.89 -5.98 6.46
CA ARG A 133 -23.28 -7.38 6.74
C ARG A 133 -23.96 -7.51 8.10
N TYR A 134 -23.42 -6.88 9.13
CA TYR A 134 -24.01 -6.86 10.47
C TYR A 134 -25.44 -6.28 10.46
N MET A 135 -25.63 -5.11 9.84
CA MET A 135 -26.93 -4.46 9.74
C MET A 135 -27.95 -5.31 8.96
N ALA A 136 -27.51 -5.99 7.90
CA ALA A 136 -28.38 -6.87 7.12
C ALA A 136 -28.86 -8.10 7.92
N ILE A 137 -28.05 -8.62 8.84
CA ILE A 137 -28.37 -9.79 9.67
C ILE A 137 -29.23 -9.38 10.88
N CYS A 138 -28.81 -8.35 11.62
CA CYS A 138 -29.44 -7.97 12.89
C CYS A 138 -30.67 -7.04 12.72
N HIS A 139 -30.76 -6.30 11.60
CA HIS A 139 -31.83 -5.32 11.36
C HIS A 139 -32.48 -5.45 9.96
N PRO A 140 -33.14 -6.59 9.67
CA PRO A 140 -33.69 -6.89 8.34
C PRO A 140 -34.75 -5.89 7.84
N PHE A 141 -35.56 -5.32 8.75
CA PHE A 141 -36.62 -4.35 8.39
C PHE A 141 -36.09 -2.96 7.97
N LEU A 142 -35.00 -2.49 8.58
CA LEU A 142 -34.32 -1.23 8.16
C LEU A 142 -33.58 -1.40 6.83
N SER A 143 -33.10 -2.61 6.56
CA SER A 143 -32.39 -2.96 5.33
C SER A 143 -33.28 -2.77 4.08
N HIS A 144 -34.57 -3.10 4.16
CA HIS A 144 -35.46 -3.12 2.98
C HIS A 144 -35.97 -1.74 2.53
N THR A 145 -36.05 -0.76 3.44
CA THR A 145 -36.73 0.52 3.19
C THR A 145 -35.85 1.58 2.50
N MET A 146 -34.53 1.40 2.48
CA MET A 146 -33.58 2.35 1.91
C MET A 146 -32.82 1.72 0.74
N SER A 147 -32.48 2.51 -0.29
CA SER A 147 -31.64 2.05 -1.41
C SER A 147 -30.23 1.73 -0.90
N LYS A 148 -30.01 0.45 -0.53
CA LYS A 148 -28.73 -0.08 -0.03
C LYS A 148 -27.56 0.29 -0.95
N LEU A 149 -27.82 0.32 -2.26
CA LEU A 149 -26.84 0.63 -3.27
C LEU A 149 -26.39 2.10 -3.24
N SER A 150 -27.32 3.06 -3.23
CA SER A 150 -26.97 4.48 -3.19
C SER A 150 -26.19 4.84 -1.93
N ARG A 151 -26.56 4.23 -0.79
CA ARG A 151 -25.83 4.39 0.48
C ARG A 151 -24.41 3.84 0.39
N ALA A 152 -24.24 2.62 -0.13
CA ALA A 152 -22.93 2.00 -0.28
C ALA A 152 -21.99 2.84 -1.16
N ILE A 153 -22.49 3.35 -2.28
CA ILE A 153 -21.71 4.23 -3.17
C ILE A 153 -21.25 5.49 -2.42
N LYS A 154 -22.14 6.13 -1.64
CA LYS A 154 -21.77 7.30 -0.82
C LYS A 154 -20.70 6.98 0.21
N PHE A 155 -20.80 5.83 0.88
CA PHE A 155 -19.78 5.40 1.84
C PHE A 155 -18.44 5.14 1.17
N ILE A 156 -18.43 4.45 0.02
CA ILE A 156 -17.20 4.23 -0.75
C ILE A 156 -16.56 5.57 -1.11
N LEU A 157 -17.30 6.51 -1.67
CA LEU A 157 -16.77 7.84 -1.99
C LEU A 157 -16.20 8.55 -0.75
N ALA A 158 -16.90 8.48 0.39
CA ALA A 158 -16.40 9.05 1.64
C ALA A 158 -15.12 8.35 2.12
N ILE A 159 -15.04 7.02 2.01
CA ILE A 159 -13.85 6.24 2.35
C ILE A 159 -12.65 6.74 1.54
N TRP A 160 -12.77 6.83 0.22
CA TRP A 160 -11.67 7.30 -0.63
C TRP A 160 -11.20 8.70 -0.26
N VAL A 161 -12.12 9.62 0.03
CA VAL A 161 -11.78 10.97 0.49
C VAL A 161 -11.04 10.94 1.83
N ILE A 162 -11.54 10.18 2.81
CA ILE A 162 -10.91 10.05 4.12
C ILE A 162 -9.53 9.42 4.01
N SER A 163 -9.38 8.35 3.20
CA SER A 163 -8.11 7.68 2.95
C SER A 163 -7.07 8.62 2.35
N MET A 164 -7.47 9.43 1.35
CA MET A 164 -6.59 10.45 0.78
C MET A 164 -6.20 11.50 1.82
N CYS A 165 -7.16 11.99 2.63
CA CYS A 165 -6.86 12.95 3.70
C CYS A 165 -5.90 12.39 4.77
N MET A 166 -6.00 11.10 5.09
CA MET A 166 -5.10 10.42 6.04
C MET A 166 -3.69 10.21 5.47
N ALA A 167 -3.56 10.04 4.15
CA ALA A 167 -2.28 9.86 3.49
C ALA A 167 -1.50 11.18 3.30
N VAL A 168 -2.16 12.34 3.26
CA VAL A 168 -1.51 13.67 3.13
C VAL A 168 -0.49 13.97 4.24
N PRO A 169 -0.81 13.85 5.55
CA PRO A 169 0.12 14.21 6.62
C PRO A 169 1.39 13.35 6.70
N GLN A 170 1.35 12.12 6.18
CA GLN A 170 2.53 11.23 6.14
C GLN A 170 3.60 11.70 5.13
N TYR A 171 3.26 12.66 4.26
CA TYR A 171 4.11 13.10 3.17
C TYR A 171 4.75 14.49 3.41
N HIS A 172 4.34 15.23 4.45
CA HIS A 172 4.87 16.56 4.76
C HIS A 172 6.10 16.56 5.70
N HIS A 173 6.77 15.41 5.89
CA HIS A 173 7.94 15.27 6.77
C HIS A 173 9.16 14.74 6.03
#